data_AF-A0A060WG15-F1
#
_entry.id   AF-A0A060WG15-F1
#
_cell.length_a   1.000
_cell.length_b   1.000
_cell.length_c   1.000
_cell.angle_alpha   90.00
_cell.angle_beta   90.00
_cell.angle_gamma   90.00
#
_symmetry.space_group_name_H-M   'P 1'
#
loop_
_entity.id
_entity.type
_entity.pdbx_description
1 polymer ?
#
loop_
_entity_poly.entity_id
_entity_poly.type
_entity_poly.pdbx_seq_one_letter_code
_entity_poly.pdbx_strand_id
1 'polypeptide(L)'
;MFSWLDRLRLSMEGKLWRFCLTTAILLCGIGCQNNSSKHRCKVLIVNDDTYSGVIRNGNDCPSQNNFSDWIGNCTSQQEIQRLCIISTGENTTTSEKCHPGFSSCTFEVRKDNNSYFITLSEDAVNTQEFHVWFPLRKNMTCIPSQFYQNTTGYLTTPVKPETICGKNSTYDAAACRNKTSDKFILEITAEGPISCLTCNNPVKKPDINICVPSGQMESSNGIISADLASEAMKNLSSLTELMGNASTAAISMGKVKGFLSKLHKDDPKDINFGFSPDKDMSIVEDKYALKKYFNRSVRVSKEAYVMALNKSGTFVGVLVFPSMSQDEKKSLVLNGEVVGIEIGAHIANLTDTIDIEYRNVDKVREKLYHVTGTYFD
;
A
#
# COMPACT_ATOMS: atom_id res chain seq x y z
N MET A 1 20.71 -35.51 34.58
CA MET A 1 19.40 -36.05 34.99
C MET A 1 18.58 -34.86 35.51
N PHE A 2 17.91 -34.15 34.60
CA PHE A 2 17.10 -32.98 34.95
C PHE A 2 15.76 -33.45 35.52
N SER A 3 15.44 -32.95 36.70
CA SER A 3 14.28 -33.35 37.49
C SER A 3 12.97 -32.94 36.81
N TRP A 4 12.01 -33.87 36.82
CA TRP A 4 10.64 -33.72 36.30
C TRP A 4 9.89 -32.51 36.89
N LEU A 5 10.36 -31.97 38.03
CA LEU A 5 9.81 -30.79 38.71
C LEU A 5 10.09 -29.46 37.98
N ASP A 6 11.18 -29.34 37.23
CA ASP A 6 11.49 -28.10 36.50
C ASP A 6 10.60 -27.92 35.26
N ARG A 7 10.08 -29.02 34.68
CA ARG A 7 9.08 -28.96 33.58
C ARG A 7 7.68 -28.57 34.07
N LEU A 8 7.32 -28.89 35.31
CA LEU A 8 6.02 -28.51 35.89
C LEU A 8 5.97 -27.03 36.29
N ARG A 9 7.10 -26.47 36.74
CA ARG A 9 7.19 -25.06 37.13
C ARG A 9 7.06 -24.10 35.94
N LEU A 10 7.69 -24.42 34.81
CA LEU A 10 7.54 -23.67 33.55
C LEU A 10 6.14 -23.82 32.90
N SER A 11 5.43 -24.92 33.16
CA SER A 11 4.07 -25.14 32.63
C SER A 11 2.97 -24.46 33.45
N MET A 12 3.20 -24.21 34.75
CA MET A 12 2.23 -23.55 35.63
C MET A 12 2.32 -22.03 35.60
N GLU A 13 3.51 -21.44 35.44
CA GLU A 13 3.66 -19.98 35.38
C GLU A 13 2.92 -19.37 34.18
N GLY A 14 2.94 -20.03 33.01
CA GLY A 14 2.16 -19.60 31.84
C GLY A 14 0.65 -19.77 32.00
N LYS A 15 0.17 -20.69 32.86
CA LYS A 15 -1.27 -20.89 33.12
C LYS A 15 -1.82 -19.94 34.18
N LEU A 16 -1.05 -19.63 35.21
CA LEU A 16 -1.44 -18.64 36.24
C LEU A 16 -1.48 -17.21 35.67
N TRP A 17 -0.55 -16.85 34.80
CA TRP A 17 -0.57 -15.56 34.10
C TRP A 17 -1.73 -15.44 33.12
N ARG A 18 -2.06 -16.52 32.39
CA ARG A 18 -3.30 -16.57 31.60
C ARG A 18 -4.53 -16.29 32.46
N PHE A 19 -4.61 -16.85 33.67
CA PHE A 19 -5.70 -16.54 34.59
C PHE A 19 -5.69 -15.06 35.00
N CYS A 20 -4.59 -14.52 35.53
CA CYS A 20 -4.52 -13.12 35.97
C CYS A 20 -4.79 -12.10 34.85
N LEU A 21 -4.30 -12.34 33.63
CA LEU A 21 -4.50 -11.43 32.51
C LEU A 21 -5.93 -11.46 31.99
N THR A 22 -6.52 -12.66 31.85
CA THR A 22 -7.92 -12.81 31.44
C THR A 22 -8.85 -12.17 32.48
N THR A 23 -8.56 -12.37 33.77
CA THR A 23 -9.32 -11.75 34.87
C THR A 23 -9.14 -10.23 34.92
N ALA A 24 -7.93 -9.69 34.70
CA ALA A 24 -7.68 -8.25 34.67
C ALA A 24 -8.36 -7.55 33.48
N ILE A 25 -8.43 -8.20 32.32
CA ILE A 25 -9.11 -7.67 31.13
C ILE A 25 -10.63 -7.70 31.30
N LEU A 26 -11.17 -8.72 31.99
CA LEU A 26 -12.56 -8.76 32.44
C LEU A 26 -12.89 -7.66 33.46
N LEU A 27 -11.89 -7.17 34.21
CA LEU A 27 -12.04 -6.13 35.25
C LEU A 27 -11.91 -4.69 34.70
N CYS A 28 -11.20 -4.49 33.59
CA CYS A 28 -11.08 -3.18 32.94
C CYS A 28 -12.29 -2.93 32.03
N GLY A 29 -13.24 -2.13 32.52
CA GLY A 29 -14.48 -1.78 31.81
C GLY A 29 -14.28 -1.33 30.37
N ILE A 30 -14.55 -2.22 29.42
CA ILE A 30 -14.84 -1.84 28.04
C ILE A 30 -16.22 -1.19 28.08
N GLY A 31 -16.24 0.13 28.14
CA GLY A 31 -17.46 0.93 28.15
C GLY A 31 -18.39 0.53 27.00
N CYS A 32 -19.64 0.22 27.36
CA CYS A 32 -20.68 -0.23 26.46
C CYS A 32 -20.99 0.81 25.38
N GLN A 33 -20.90 0.39 24.11
CA GLN A 33 -21.75 0.96 23.06
C GLN A 33 -22.65 -0.15 22.54
N ASN A 34 -23.90 -0.12 22.98
CA ASN A 34 -24.97 -0.94 22.46
C ASN A 34 -25.27 -0.47 21.02
N ASN A 35 -24.64 -1.08 20.03
CA ASN A 35 -25.13 -1.03 18.66
C ASN A 35 -25.04 -2.42 18.03
N SER A 36 -26.19 -3.08 18.08
CA SER A 36 -26.53 -4.27 17.32
C SER A 36 -26.48 -3.96 15.82
N SER A 37 -25.66 -4.72 15.06
CA SER A 37 -25.98 -5.25 13.70
C SER A 37 -24.81 -5.39 12.72
N LYS A 38 -23.57 -4.98 13.04
CA LYS A 38 -22.43 -5.21 12.11
C LYS A 38 -21.34 -6.11 12.70
N HIS A 39 -20.98 -7.15 11.96
CA HIS A 39 -19.92 -8.11 12.23
C HIS A 39 -18.55 -7.41 12.34
N ARG A 40 -18.18 -6.95 13.54
CA ARG A 40 -16.90 -6.26 13.80
C ARG A 40 -16.08 -7.03 14.82
N CYS A 41 -14.79 -7.21 14.54
CA CYS A 41 -13.82 -7.82 15.45
C CYS A 41 -13.26 -6.75 16.40
N LYS A 42 -13.35 -6.99 17.72
CA LYS A 42 -12.71 -6.12 18.72
C LYS A 42 -11.36 -6.73 19.08
N VAL A 43 -10.26 -6.04 18.78
CA VAL A 43 -8.89 -6.53 19.02
C VAL A 43 -8.22 -5.72 20.11
N LEU A 44 -7.92 -6.36 21.24
CA LEU A 44 -7.14 -5.86 22.34
C LEU A 44 -5.69 -6.37 22.20
N ILE A 45 -4.71 -5.46 22.15
CA ILE A 45 -3.30 -5.81 22.11
C ILE A 45 -2.71 -5.56 23.50
N VAL A 46 -2.06 -6.57 24.08
CA VAL A 46 -1.45 -6.48 25.40
C VAL A 46 0.06 -6.56 25.25
N ASN A 47 0.74 -5.54 25.78
CA ASN A 47 2.19 -5.51 25.87
C ASN A 47 2.66 -6.47 26.98
N ASP A 48 3.11 -7.66 26.61
CA ASP A 48 3.69 -8.62 27.54
C ASP A 48 5.01 -9.14 26.97
N ASP A 49 6.12 -8.90 27.67
CA ASP A 49 7.43 -9.41 27.24
C ASP A 49 7.59 -10.91 27.53
N THR A 50 6.70 -11.48 28.35
CA THR A 50 6.79 -12.87 28.85
C THR A 50 5.89 -13.83 28.11
N TYR A 51 4.88 -13.33 27.38
CA TYR A 51 3.94 -14.15 26.64
C TYR A 51 3.77 -13.63 25.21
N SER A 52 3.71 -14.57 24.26
CA SER A 52 3.39 -14.31 22.87
C SER A 52 2.31 -15.30 22.45
N GLY A 53 1.15 -14.80 22.05
CA GLY A 53 0.03 -15.63 21.64
C GLY A 53 -1.31 -14.94 21.76
N VAL A 54 -2.37 -15.64 21.33
CA VAL A 54 -3.75 -15.16 21.45
C VAL A 54 -4.42 -15.80 22.65
N ILE A 55 -5.04 -14.98 23.48
CA ILE A 55 -5.91 -15.44 24.56
C ILE A 55 -7.32 -15.44 23.99
N ARG A 56 -7.82 -16.64 23.71
CA ARG A 56 -9.20 -16.87 23.30
C ARG A 56 -10.02 -17.09 24.55
N ASN A 57 -11.20 -16.47 24.64
CA ASN A 57 -12.11 -16.80 25.70
C ASN A 57 -12.52 -18.28 25.54
N GLY A 58 -12.32 -19.08 26.58
CA GLY A 58 -12.81 -20.46 26.59
C GLY A 58 -14.34 -20.46 26.56
N ASN A 59 -14.96 -21.51 26.00
CA ASN A 59 -16.42 -21.69 26.08
C ASN A 59 -16.93 -21.82 27.53
N ASP A 60 -16.02 -21.97 28.49
CA ASP A 60 -16.30 -22.15 29.91
C ASP A 60 -16.09 -20.84 30.69
N CYS A 61 -16.89 -19.82 30.42
CA CYS A 61 -17.16 -18.84 31.48
C CYS A 61 -18.11 -19.53 32.47
N PRO A 62 -17.74 -19.73 33.75
CA PRO A 62 -18.64 -20.31 34.74
C PRO A 62 -19.94 -19.49 34.77
N SER A 63 -21.08 -20.19 34.81
CA SER A 63 -22.40 -19.58 34.83
C SER A 63 -22.48 -18.52 35.93
N GLN A 64 -23.19 -17.42 35.66
CA GLN A 64 -23.31 -16.23 36.52
C GLN A 64 -23.82 -16.50 37.95
N ASN A 65 -24.21 -17.73 38.27
CA ASN A 65 -24.93 -18.06 39.50
C ASN A 65 -24.07 -18.01 40.77
N ASN A 66 -22.75 -17.83 40.67
CA ASN A 66 -21.83 -17.81 41.83
C ASN A 66 -21.19 -16.44 42.12
N PHE A 67 -21.64 -15.35 41.49
CA PHE A 67 -21.10 -14.00 41.73
C PHE A 67 -22.24 -13.03 42.09
N SER A 68 -22.79 -13.15 43.31
CA SER A 68 -23.84 -12.25 43.82
C SER A 68 -23.34 -10.86 44.21
N ASP A 69 -22.03 -10.64 44.32
CA ASP A 69 -21.46 -9.42 44.92
C ASP A 69 -20.91 -8.43 43.88
N TRP A 70 -21.19 -8.65 42.59
CA TRP A 70 -20.66 -7.82 41.52
C TRP A 70 -21.68 -6.78 41.04
N ILE A 71 -21.58 -5.57 41.60
CA ILE A 71 -22.33 -4.38 41.16
C ILE A 71 -21.60 -3.77 39.97
N GLY A 72 -21.71 -4.41 38.82
CA GLY A 72 -21.25 -3.90 37.53
C GLY A 72 -22.05 -4.56 36.43
N ASN A 73 -22.64 -3.76 35.52
CA ASN A 73 -23.30 -4.28 34.33
C ASN A 73 -22.28 -5.07 33.51
N CYS A 74 -22.24 -6.39 33.71
CA CYS A 74 -21.45 -7.27 32.87
C CYS A 74 -21.96 -7.11 31.44
N THR A 75 -21.04 -6.88 30.51
CA THR A 75 -21.31 -7.03 29.08
C THR A 75 -21.96 -8.39 28.84
N SER A 76 -22.89 -8.47 27.89
CA SER A 76 -23.48 -9.77 27.54
C SER A 76 -22.34 -10.71 27.12
N GLN A 77 -22.39 -11.99 27.52
CA GLN A 77 -21.38 -13.00 27.17
C GLN A 77 -21.02 -13.00 25.67
N GLN A 78 -21.96 -12.59 24.81
CA GLN A 78 -21.79 -12.47 23.37
C GLN A 78 -20.75 -11.42 22.94
N GLU A 79 -20.53 -10.35 23.71
CA GLU A 79 -19.54 -9.33 23.38
C GLU A 79 -18.11 -9.78 23.72
N ILE A 80 -17.93 -10.54 24.80
CA ILE A 80 -16.61 -11.05 25.24
C ILE A 80 -16.13 -12.15 24.29
N GLN A 81 -17.04 -12.96 23.73
CA GLN A 81 -16.71 -13.92 22.66
C GLN A 81 -16.14 -13.27 21.39
N ARG A 82 -16.30 -11.96 21.23
CA ARG A 82 -15.80 -11.18 20.08
C ARG A 82 -14.52 -10.39 20.38
N LEU A 83 -14.02 -10.49 21.61
CA LEU A 83 -12.77 -9.85 22.02
C LEU A 83 -11.60 -10.78 21.71
N CYS A 84 -10.69 -10.27 20.89
CA CYS A 84 -9.44 -10.90 20.53
C CYS A 84 -8.32 -10.28 21.35
N ILE A 85 -7.66 -11.06 22.19
CA ILE A 85 -6.55 -10.56 23.01
C ILE A 85 -5.25 -11.10 22.43
N ILE A 86 -4.42 -10.22 21.90
CA ILE A 86 -3.13 -10.58 21.32
C ILE A 86 -2.05 -10.06 22.23
N SER A 87 -1.16 -10.94 22.64
CA SER A 87 0.03 -10.58 23.39
C SER A 87 1.25 -10.94 22.56
N THR A 88 2.24 -10.07 22.54
CA THR A 88 3.45 -10.25 21.72
C THR A 88 4.67 -9.78 22.50
N GLY A 89 5.69 -10.64 22.55
CA GLY A 89 6.98 -10.33 23.16
C GLY A 89 7.84 -9.44 22.27
N GLU A 90 8.89 -8.87 22.83
CA GLU A 90 9.82 -8.02 22.08
C GLU A 90 10.51 -8.79 20.95
N ASN A 91 10.56 -8.19 19.74
CA ASN A 91 11.10 -8.79 18.52
C ASN A 91 10.42 -10.11 18.11
N THR A 92 9.20 -10.36 18.62
CA THR A 92 8.39 -11.51 18.21
C THR A 92 7.26 -11.08 17.29
N THR A 93 6.89 -11.99 16.39
CA THR A 93 5.74 -11.85 15.50
C THR A 93 4.72 -12.90 15.90
N THR A 94 3.51 -12.47 16.23
CA THR A 94 2.37 -13.36 16.48
C THR A 94 1.36 -13.18 15.35
N SER A 95 1.08 -14.26 14.61
CA SER A 95 0.04 -14.29 13.57
C SER A 95 -1.03 -15.29 13.98
N GLU A 96 -2.25 -14.81 14.20
CA GLU A 96 -3.33 -15.66 14.68
C GLU A 96 -4.68 -15.24 14.11
N LYS A 97 -5.59 -16.22 14.01
CA LYS A 97 -7.00 -15.99 13.67
C LYS A 97 -7.77 -15.81 14.96
N CYS A 98 -8.38 -14.65 15.13
CA CYS A 98 -9.08 -14.41 16.37
C CYS A 98 -10.46 -15.04 16.49
N HIS A 99 -11.02 -15.46 15.37
CA HIS A 99 -12.24 -16.26 15.41
C HIS A 99 -12.32 -17.19 14.20
N PRO A 100 -12.59 -18.50 14.39
CA PRO A 100 -12.68 -19.45 13.29
C PRO A 100 -13.84 -19.13 12.32
N GLY A 101 -14.90 -18.47 12.82
CA GLY A 101 -16.04 -18.01 12.01
C GLY A 101 -15.86 -16.67 11.28
N PHE A 102 -14.72 -15.97 11.47
CA PHE A 102 -14.45 -14.68 10.82
C PHE A 102 -13.10 -14.76 10.08
N SER A 103 -13.13 -15.25 8.85
CA SER A 103 -11.93 -15.42 8.01
C SER A 103 -11.18 -14.10 7.76
N SER A 104 -11.90 -12.97 7.76
CA SER A 104 -11.34 -11.61 7.60
C SER A 104 -10.63 -11.08 8.86
N CYS A 105 -10.74 -11.75 10.01
CA CYS A 105 -10.08 -11.33 11.26
C CYS A 105 -8.79 -12.13 11.51
N THR A 106 -7.92 -12.13 10.50
CA THR A 106 -6.55 -12.63 10.61
C THR A 106 -5.62 -11.43 10.62
N PHE A 107 -4.77 -11.34 11.64
CA PHE A 107 -3.81 -10.25 11.78
C PHE A 107 -2.48 -10.79 12.29
N GLU A 108 -1.43 -10.10 11.88
CA GLU A 108 -0.06 -10.34 12.31
C GLU A 108 0.37 -9.13 13.13
N VAL A 109 0.70 -9.35 14.40
CA VAL A 109 1.22 -8.32 15.30
C VAL A 109 2.69 -8.59 15.56
N ARG A 110 3.52 -7.62 15.22
CA ARG A 110 4.95 -7.60 15.54
C ARG A 110 5.23 -6.45 16.48
N LYS A 111 6.02 -6.71 17.53
CA LYS A 111 6.55 -5.65 18.39
C LYS A 111 8.03 -5.48 18.11
N ASP A 112 8.44 -4.23 17.94
CA ASP A 112 9.82 -3.84 17.71
C ASP A 112 10.11 -2.61 18.58
N ASN A 113 10.94 -2.80 19.62
CA ASN A 113 11.18 -1.81 20.65
C ASN A 113 9.85 -1.25 21.24
N ASN A 114 9.60 0.05 21.03
CA ASN A 114 8.41 0.77 21.50
C ASN A 114 7.28 0.89 20.46
N SER A 115 7.38 0.17 19.35
CA SER A 115 6.42 0.21 18.25
C SER A 115 5.71 -1.12 18.05
N TYR A 116 4.40 -1.04 17.74
CA TYR A 116 3.59 -2.17 17.32
C TYR A 116 3.28 -2.04 15.84
N PHE A 117 3.49 -3.12 15.11
CA PHE A 117 3.16 -3.24 13.70
C PHE A 117 2.03 -4.26 13.54
N ILE A 118 0.87 -3.80 13.09
CA ILE A 118 -0.30 -4.65 12.87
C ILE A 118 -0.50 -4.78 11.35
N THR A 119 -0.31 -5.97 10.81
CA THR A 119 -0.60 -6.25 9.40
C THR A 119 -2.07 -6.62 9.22
N LEU A 120 -2.76 -5.90 8.35
CA LEU A 120 -4.18 -6.05 8.02
C LEU A 120 -4.35 -6.35 6.52
N SER A 121 -5.42 -7.05 6.14
CA SER A 121 -5.87 -7.09 4.74
C SER A 121 -6.68 -5.84 4.39
N GLU A 122 -6.79 -5.53 3.10
CA GLU A 122 -7.64 -4.46 2.57
C GLU A 122 -9.09 -4.60 3.04
N ASP A 123 -9.63 -5.82 3.03
CA ASP A 123 -10.98 -6.10 3.55
C ASP A 123 -11.09 -5.75 5.04
N ALA A 124 -10.09 -6.10 5.86
CA ALA A 124 -10.09 -5.77 7.28
C ALA A 124 -9.99 -4.24 7.52
N VAL A 125 -9.24 -3.52 6.70
CA VAL A 125 -9.14 -2.05 6.77
C VAL A 125 -10.50 -1.39 6.51
N ASN A 126 -11.25 -1.88 5.52
CA ASN A 126 -12.50 -1.28 5.07
C ASN A 126 -13.76 -1.72 5.85
N THR A 127 -13.68 -2.82 6.62
CA THR A 127 -14.85 -3.40 7.28
C THR A 127 -14.78 -3.39 8.80
N GLN A 128 -13.59 -3.30 9.38
CA GLN A 128 -13.38 -3.48 10.82
C GLN A 128 -13.05 -2.17 11.54
N GLU A 129 -13.57 -2.07 12.75
CA GLU A 129 -13.24 -1.01 13.70
C GLU A 129 -12.38 -1.63 14.80
N PHE A 130 -11.15 -1.14 14.96
CA PHE A 130 -10.19 -1.71 15.89
C PHE A 130 -10.20 -0.89 17.17
N HIS A 131 -10.41 -1.56 18.30
CA HIS A 131 -10.26 -0.94 19.61
C HIS A 131 -8.88 -1.25 20.16
N VAL A 132 -7.87 -0.54 19.66
CA VAL A 132 -6.51 -0.77 20.13
C VAL A 132 -6.37 -0.16 21.52
N TRP A 133 -5.95 -1.00 22.47
CA TRP A 133 -5.71 -0.61 23.84
C TRP A 133 -4.22 -0.78 24.10
N PHE A 134 -3.56 0.25 24.61
CA PHE A 134 -2.19 0.14 25.07
C PHE A 134 -2.18 0.31 26.59
N PRO A 135 -1.86 -0.74 27.35
CA PRO A 135 -1.49 -0.53 28.73
C PRO A 135 -0.14 0.21 28.73
N LEU A 136 -0.18 1.53 28.90
CA LEU A 136 1.04 2.30 29.14
C LEU A 136 1.69 1.76 30.41
N ARG A 137 2.94 1.31 30.30
CA ARG A 137 3.72 0.82 31.44
C ARG A 137 3.91 1.94 32.45
N LYS A 138 3.14 1.91 33.52
CA LYS A 138 3.62 2.29 34.84
C LYS A 138 3.19 1.20 35.83
N ASN A 139 4.08 0.25 36.06
CA ASN A 139 4.02 -0.79 37.10
C ASN A 139 2.68 -1.52 37.26
N MET A 140 2.37 -2.46 36.35
CA MET A 140 1.31 -3.44 36.58
C MET A 140 1.89 -4.70 37.25
N THR A 141 2.18 -4.62 38.54
CA THR A 141 2.37 -5.82 39.37
C THR A 141 1.04 -6.16 40.02
N CYS A 142 0.14 -6.75 39.23
CA CYS A 142 -1.09 -7.43 39.65
C CYS A 142 -2.13 -6.53 40.37
N ILE A 143 -3.30 -6.29 39.77
CA ILE A 143 -4.34 -5.38 40.29
C ILE A 143 -5.23 -6.06 41.35
N PRO A 144 -5.22 -5.57 42.60
CA PRO A 144 -6.45 -5.37 43.41
C PRO A 144 -6.82 -3.90 43.70
N SER A 145 -7.94 -3.73 44.39
CA SER A 145 -9.10 -2.81 44.19
C SER A 145 -8.96 -1.29 44.38
N GLN A 146 -7.77 -0.70 44.42
CA GLN A 146 -7.61 0.73 44.78
C GLN A 146 -7.17 1.64 43.62
N PHE A 147 -6.96 1.08 42.42
CA PHE A 147 -6.33 1.76 41.29
C PHE A 147 -7.26 2.51 40.33
N TYR A 148 -8.56 2.64 40.61
CA TYR A 148 -9.51 3.25 39.65
C TYR A 148 -9.94 4.69 39.91
N GLN A 149 -9.59 5.32 41.02
CA GLN A 149 -10.25 6.59 41.34
C GLN A 149 -9.56 7.86 40.84
N ASN A 150 -8.38 7.84 40.17
CA ASN A 150 -7.82 9.12 39.70
C ASN A 150 -6.75 9.10 38.58
N THR A 151 -6.78 8.17 37.64
CA THR A 151 -5.91 8.24 36.44
C THR A 151 -6.72 8.66 35.21
N THR A 152 -6.80 9.97 35.00
CA THR A 152 -7.38 10.65 33.83
C THR A 152 -6.55 10.51 32.54
N GLY A 153 -5.85 9.38 32.34
CA GLY A 153 -4.80 9.25 31.31
C GLY A 153 -4.80 8.01 30.42
N TYR A 154 -5.77 7.09 30.55
CA TYR A 154 -5.87 5.93 29.65
C TYR A 154 -6.83 6.25 28.50
N LEU A 155 -6.31 6.85 27.42
CA LEU A 155 -7.10 7.03 26.21
C LEU A 155 -7.19 5.71 25.44
N THR A 156 -8.38 5.13 25.47
CA THR A 156 -8.80 4.10 24.55
C THR A 156 -9.28 4.80 23.30
N THR A 157 -8.39 5.13 22.36
CA THR A 157 -8.82 5.74 21.10
C THR A 157 -9.28 4.62 20.17
N PRO A 158 -10.58 4.50 19.85
CA PRO A 158 -11.00 3.61 18.78
C PRO A 158 -10.27 4.03 17.50
N VAL A 159 -9.62 3.07 16.86
CA VAL A 159 -8.87 3.27 15.63
C VAL A 159 -9.71 2.69 14.50
N LYS A 160 -10.11 3.56 13.57
CA LYS A 160 -10.72 3.14 12.31
C LYS A 160 -9.63 3.10 11.24
N PRO A 161 -9.11 1.93 10.84
CA PRO A 161 -8.02 1.86 9.88
C PRO A 161 -8.39 2.54 8.57
N GLU A 162 -9.63 2.45 8.10
CA GLU A 162 -10.12 3.18 6.92
C GLU A 162 -9.87 4.70 6.95
N THR A 163 -9.76 5.31 8.15
CA THR A 163 -9.48 6.75 8.29
C THR A 163 -7.99 7.10 8.26
N ILE A 164 -7.12 6.09 8.37
CA ILE A 164 -5.66 6.25 8.50
C ILE A 164 -4.95 5.61 7.30
N CYS A 165 -5.38 4.41 6.94
CA CYS A 165 -4.98 3.65 5.78
C CYS A 165 -5.85 4.01 4.57
N GLY A 166 -5.22 4.21 3.42
CA GLY A 166 -5.93 4.51 2.18
C GLY A 166 -4.99 4.99 1.09
N LYS A 167 -5.52 5.81 0.16
CA LYS A 167 -4.77 6.30 -1.02
C LYS A 167 -3.49 7.08 -0.69
N ASN A 168 -3.40 7.63 0.52
CA ASN A 168 -2.25 8.43 0.96
C ASN A 168 -1.25 7.62 1.81
N SER A 169 -1.51 6.33 2.04
CA SER A 169 -0.56 5.47 2.75
C SER A 169 0.73 5.33 1.94
N THR A 170 1.86 5.39 2.64
CA THR A 170 3.18 5.30 1.99
C THR A 170 3.59 3.84 1.84
N TYR A 171 4.29 3.53 0.74
CA TYR A 171 4.86 2.20 0.52
C TYR A 171 6.27 2.11 1.09
N ASP A 172 6.54 1.02 1.82
CA ASP A 172 7.87 0.66 2.32
C ASP A 172 8.23 -0.77 1.90
N ALA A 173 9.30 -0.90 1.10
CA ALA A 173 9.73 -2.18 0.55
C ALA A 173 10.28 -3.15 1.60
N ALA A 174 10.90 -2.64 2.68
CA ALA A 174 11.47 -3.46 3.73
C ALA A 174 10.36 -4.03 4.63
N ALA A 175 9.40 -3.19 5.04
CA ALA A 175 8.26 -3.58 5.84
C ALA A 175 7.33 -4.56 5.11
N CYS A 176 7.21 -4.43 3.78
CA CYS A 176 6.35 -5.26 2.95
C CYS A 176 7.02 -6.49 2.34
N ARG A 177 8.23 -6.86 2.79
CA ARG A 177 8.91 -8.07 2.32
C ARG A 177 8.06 -9.30 2.61
N ASN A 178 7.85 -10.14 1.59
CA ASN A 178 7.02 -11.35 1.63
C ASN A 178 5.53 -11.11 1.97
N LYS A 179 5.04 -9.88 1.84
CA LYS A 179 3.61 -9.54 1.99
C LYS A 179 2.98 -9.31 0.62
N THR A 180 1.71 -9.61 0.50
CA THR A 180 0.91 -9.38 -0.72
C THR A 180 0.47 -7.92 -0.83
N SER A 181 0.09 -7.46 -2.02
CA SER A 181 -0.23 -6.05 -2.28
C SER A 181 -1.52 -5.57 -1.60
N ASP A 182 -2.40 -6.48 -1.19
CA ASP A 182 -3.63 -6.21 -0.44
C ASP A 182 -3.38 -5.98 1.06
N LYS A 183 -2.11 -5.94 1.50
CA LYS A 183 -1.78 -5.76 2.93
C LYS A 183 -1.50 -4.30 3.27
N PHE A 184 -1.92 -3.93 4.46
CA PHE A 184 -1.61 -2.66 5.12
C PHE A 184 -0.91 -2.94 6.44
N ILE A 185 -0.01 -2.06 6.85
CA ILE A 185 0.70 -2.15 8.12
C ILE A 185 0.41 -0.89 8.92
N LEU A 186 -0.34 -1.04 10.01
CA LEU A 186 -0.49 0.03 11.00
C LEU A 186 0.74 0.02 11.89
N GLU A 187 1.43 1.15 11.96
CA GLU A 187 2.49 1.37 12.93
C GLU A 187 1.93 2.25 14.05
N ILE A 188 2.04 1.74 15.27
CA ILE A 188 1.55 2.42 16.47
C ILE A 188 2.69 2.54 17.46
N THR A 189 2.99 3.78 17.83
CA THR A 189 4.03 4.13 18.79
C THR A 189 3.39 4.59 20.10
N ALA A 190 4.10 4.44 21.22
CA ALA A 190 3.58 4.84 22.53
C ALA A 190 3.33 6.35 22.68
N GLU A 191 4.09 7.18 21.95
CA GLU A 191 4.11 8.64 22.11
C GLU A 191 3.84 9.40 20.80
N GLY A 192 3.62 8.71 19.68
CA GLY A 192 3.48 9.30 18.35
C GLY A 192 2.12 9.03 17.69
N PRO A 193 1.84 9.71 16.56
CA PRO A 193 0.64 9.46 15.78
C PRO A 193 0.67 8.04 15.20
N ILE A 194 -0.51 7.44 15.03
CA ILE A 194 -0.65 6.19 14.29
C ILE A 194 -0.37 6.46 12.82
N SER A 195 0.53 5.69 12.23
CA SER A 195 0.85 5.75 10.80
C SER A 195 0.36 4.49 10.08
N CYS A 196 0.18 4.58 8.76
CA CYS A 196 -0.19 3.43 7.94
C CYS A 196 0.65 3.32 6.69
N LEU A 197 1.21 2.13 6.49
CA LEU A 197 1.94 1.74 5.29
C LEU A 197 1.04 0.85 4.41
N THR A 198 1.14 1.01 3.10
CA THR A 198 0.55 0.09 2.14
C THR A 198 1.62 -0.82 1.56
N CYS A 199 1.30 -2.10 1.37
CA CYS A 199 2.15 -3.03 0.62
C CYS A 199 1.81 -3.07 -0.88
N ASN A 200 0.88 -2.23 -1.33
CA ASN A 200 0.67 -1.98 -2.74
C ASN A 200 1.82 -1.13 -3.28
N ASN A 201 2.84 -1.77 -3.86
CA ASN A 201 3.98 -1.07 -4.46
C ASN A 201 3.49 -0.11 -5.56
N PRO A 202 3.70 1.21 -5.45
CA PRO A 202 3.21 2.19 -6.42
C PRO A 202 4.00 2.18 -7.74
N VAL A 203 5.15 1.51 -7.78
CA VAL A 203 5.97 1.37 -8.98
C VAL A 203 5.72 -0.02 -9.57
N LYS A 204 4.93 -0.07 -10.64
CA LYS A 204 4.53 -1.29 -11.34
C LYS A 204 5.42 -1.52 -12.56
N LYS A 205 5.75 -2.79 -12.80
CA LYS A 205 6.30 -3.21 -14.08
C LYS A 205 5.15 -3.35 -15.09
N PRO A 206 5.39 -3.12 -16.39
CA PRO A 206 4.43 -3.47 -17.43
C PRO A 206 4.09 -4.96 -17.40
N ASP A 207 2.88 -5.32 -17.84
CA ASP A 207 2.41 -6.71 -17.82
C ASP A 207 3.24 -7.60 -18.75
N ILE A 208 3.68 -7.04 -19.89
CA ILE A 208 4.49 -7.73 -20.89
C ILE A 208 5.58 -6.81 -21.47
N ASN A 209 6.53 -7.41 -22.20
CA ASN A 209 7.51 -6.70 -23.00
C ASN A 209 7.30 -7.03 -24.48
N ILE A 210 7.25 -6.01 -25.33
CA ILE A 210 7.17 -6.12 -26.79
C ILE A 210 8.50 -5.63 -27.36
N CYS A 211 9.23 -6.55 -27.99
CA CYS A 211 10.49 -6.26 -28.67
C CYS A 211 10.27 -6.25 -30.18
N VAL A 212 10.45 -5.10 -30.82
CA VAL A 212 10.40 -4.97 -32.28
C VAL A 212 11.84 -5.02 -32.82
N PRO A 213 12.13 -5.84 -33.85
CA PRO A 213 13.47 -5.97 -34.41
C PRO A 213 14.09 -4.62 -34.82
N SER A 214 15.31 -4.35 -34.36
CA SER A 214 15.99 -3.04 -34.46
C SER A 214 16.40 -2.63 -35.87
N GLY A 215 16.43 -3.57 -36.83
CA GLY A 215 16.91 -3.33 -38.20
C GLY A 215 16.11 -2.30 -39.00
N GLN A 216 15.01 -1.79 -38.44
CA GLN A 216 14.11 -0.81 -39.05
C GLN A 216 14.19 0.58 -38.41
N MET A 217 14.99 0.80 -37.36
CA MET A 217 14.86 2.02 -36.52
C MET A 217 16.05 2.96 -36.52
N GLU A 218 17.23 2.50 -36.94
CA GLU A 218 18.45 3.30 -36.90
C GLU A 218 19.18 3.21 -38.23
N SER A 219 19.75 4.34 -38.67
CA SER A 219 20.78 4.32 -39.71
C SER A 219 22.05 3.59 -39.22
N SER A 220 22.98 3.28 -40.14
CA SER A 220 24.28 2.67 -39.79
C SER A 220 25.07 3.42 -38.71
N ASN A 221 24.76 4.70 -38.50
CA ASN A 221 25.44 5.58 -37.54
C ASN A 221 24.68 5.68 -36.20
N GLY A 222 23.61 4.91 -36.01
CA GLY A 222 22.80 4.93 -34.80
C GLY A 222 21.90 6.17 -34.64
N ILE A 223 21.71 6.93 -35.71
CA ILE A 223 20.83 8.11 -35.77
C ILE A 223 19.43 7.69 -36.22
N ILE A 224 18.41 8.19 -35.53
CA ILE A 224 17.00 7.97 -35.85
C ILE A 224 16.48 9.14 -36.68
N SER A 225 16.03 8.90 -37.91
CA SER A 225 15.40 9.95 -38.73
C SER A 225 13.99 10.29 -38.24
N ALA A 226 13.53 11.51 -38.50
CA ALA A 226 12.15 11.91 -38.23
C ALA A 226 11.10 10.99 -38.89
N ASP A 227 11.35 10.52 -40.12
CA ASP A 227 10.42 9.65 -40.85
C ASP A 227 10.22 8.30 -40.14
N LEU A 228 11.32 7.63 -39.78
CA LEU A 228 11.28 6.38 -38.99
C LEU A 228 10.60 6.57 -37.62
N ALA A 229 10.85 7.71 -36.95
CA ALA A 229 10.18 8.00 -35.68
C ALA A 229 8.66 8.20 -35.88
N SER A 230 8.26 8.89 -36.95
CA SER A 230 6.84 9.08 -37.32
C SER A 230 6.16 7.74 -37.64
N GLU A 231 6.80 6.90 -38.45
CA GLU A 231 6.32 5.55 -38.78
C GLU A 231 6.14 4.68 -37.54
N ALA A 232 7.09 4.75 -36.60
CA ALA A 232 7.01 4.04 -35.33
C ALA A 232 5.79 4.42 -34.49
N MET A 233 5.50 5.73 -34.42
CA MET A 233 4.32 6.23 -33.71
C MET A 233 3.05 5.70 -34.38
N LYS A 234 2.91 5.86 -35.70
CA LYS A 234 1.74 5.36 -36.46
C LYS A 234 1.46 3.87 -36.23
N ASN A 235 2.52 3.08 -36.08
CA ASN A 235 2.43 1.63 -35.88
C ASN A 235 2.11 1.21 -34.44
N LEU A 236 2.02 2.13 -33.47
CA LEU A 236 1.69 1.81 -32.06
C LEU A 236 0.33 1.12 -31.93
N SER A 237 -0.64 1.52 -32.77
CA SER A 237 -1.97 0.89 -32.81
C SER A 237 -1.89 -0.61 -33.09
N SER A 238 -1.05 -1.03 -34.05
CA SER A 238 -0.86 -2.46 -34.38
C SER A 238 -0.23 -3.26 -33.23
N LEU A 239 0.62 -2.63 -32.42
CA LEU A 239 1.23 -3.29 -31.26
C LEU A 239 0.22 -3.59 -30.14
N THR A 240 -0.93 -2.91 -30.12
CA THR A 240 -1.98 -3.20 -29.14
C THR A 240 -2.57 -4.59 -29.30
N GLU A 241 -2.51 -5.16 -30.51
CA GLU A 241 -2.96 -6.53 -30.82
C GLU A 241 -2.03 -7.56 -30.16
N LEU A 242 -0.73 -7.31 -30.17
CA LEU A 242 0.30 -8.16 -29.55
C LEU A 242 0.17 -8.21 -28.02
N MET A 243 -0.55 -7.27 -27.42
CA MET A 243 -0.77 -7.25 -25.97
C MET A 243 -1.75 -8.33 -25.51
N GLY A 244 -2.61 -8.86 -26.39
CA GLY A 244 -3.66 -9.82 -25.99
C GLY A 244 -4.48 -9.28 -24.80
N ASN A 245 -4.49 -10.02 -23.68
CA ASN A 245 -5.21 -9.65 -22.46
C ASN A 245 -4.43 -8.70 -21.53
N ALA A 246 -3.14 -8.44 -21.79
CA ALA A 246 -2.38 -7.47 -21.01
C ALA A 246 -2.93 -6.05 -21.23
N SER A 247 -2.92 -5.27 -20.15
CA SER A 247 -3.35 -3.86 -20.19
C SER A 247 -2.19 -2.94 -20.51
N THR A 248 -0.96 -3.36 -20.21
CA THR A 248 0.23 -2.53 -20.34
C THR A 248 1.40 -3.31 -20.92
N ALA A 249 2.23 -2.64 -21.72
CA ALA A 249 3.42 -3.23 -22.32
C ALA A 249 4.59 -2.25 -22.27
N ALA A 250 5.79 -2.77 -22.02
CA ALA A 250 7.04 -2.08 -22.31
C ALA A 250 7.38 -2.31 -23.79
N ILE A 251 7.70 -1.24 -24.51
CA ILE A 251 8.12 -1.32 -25.91
C ILE A 251 9.63 -1.12 -25.98
N SER A 252 10.32 -1.96 -26.75
CA SER A 252 11.69 -1.76 -27.17
C SER A 252 11.83 -1.96 -28.67
N MET A 253 12.39 -0.96 -29.34
CA MET A 253 12.65 -0.96 -30.78
C MET A 253 14.10 -0.47 -30.99
N GLY A 254 15.07 -1.37 -30.81
CA GLY A 254 16.48 -0.96 -30.72
C GLY A 254 16.73 -0.08 -29.49
N LYS A 255 17.32 1.11 -29.68
CA LYS A 255 17.51 2.06 -28.57
C LYS A 255 16.25 2.82 -28.16
N VAL A 256 15.21 2.83 -29.01
CA VAL A 256 13.92 3.44 -28.67
C VAL A 256 13.24 2.58 -27.62
N LYS A 257 12.78 3.24 -26.56
CA LYS A 257 12.12 2.61 -25.43
C LYS A 257 10.85 3.36 -25.08
N GLY A 258 9.82 2.65 -24.65
CA GLY A 258 8.57 3.28 -24.29
C GLY A 258 7.55 2.37 -23.64
N PHE A 259 6.31 2.84 -23.62
CA PHE A 259 5.16 2.12 -23.07
C PHE A 259 3.98 2.18 -24.02
N LEU A 260 3.12 1.19 -23.85
CA LEU A 260 1.78 1.15 -24.40
C LEU A 260 0.81 0.72 -23.30
N SER A 261 -0.26 1.47 -23.12
CA SER A 261 -1.33 1.17 -22.17
C SER A 261 -2.66 1.17 -22.89
N LYS A 262 -3.47 0.14 -22.70
CA LYS A 262 -4.87 0.11 -23.16
C LYS A 262 -5.70 1.07 -22.32
N LEU A 263 -6.69 1.67 -22.96
CA LEU A 263 -7.70 2.49 -22.32
C LEU A 263 -8.94 1.63 -22.06
N HIS A 264 -9.43 1.65 -20.83
CA HIS A 264 -10.56 0.88 -20.33
C HIS A 264 -11.64 1.84 -19.83
N LYS A 265 -12.89 1.63 -20.26
CA LYS A 265 -14.00 2.52 -19.91
C LYS A 265 -14.37 2.47 -18.42
N ASP A 266 -14.07 1.38 -17.74
CA ASP A 266 -14.54 1.13 -16.37
C ASP A 266 -13.68 1.81 -15.29
N ASP A 267 -12.43 2.20 -15.60
CA ASP A 267 -11.50 2.81 -14.64
C ASP A 267 -10.64 3.94 -15.27
N PRO A 268 -11.25 5.07 -15.68
CA PRO A 268 -10.51 6.21 -16.19
C PRO A 268 -9.71 6.90 -15.07
N LYS A 269 -8.40 7.00 -15.26
CA LYS A 269 -7.44 7.54 -14.29
C LYS A 269 -6.25 8.22 -14.97
N ASP A 270 -5.48 8.95 -14.18
CA ASP A 270 -4.17 9.44 -14.60
C ASP A 270 -3.26 8.23 -14.91
N ILE A 271 -2.51 8.29 -16.01
CA ILE A 271 -1.45 7.33 -16.31
C ILE A 271 -0.12 8.05 -16.16
N ASN A 272 0.76 7.55 -15.28
CA ASN A 272 2.11 8.10 -15.13
C ASN A 272 3.14 7.05 -15.55
N PHE A 273 4.01 7.45 -16.46
CA PHE A 273 5.16 6.67 -16.90
C PHE A 273 6.43 7.27 -16.30
N GLY A 274 7.19 6.45 -15.59
CA GLY A 274 8.48 6.80 -15.01
C GLY A 274 9.63 6.21 -15.80
N PHE A 275 10.61 7.04 -16.15
CA PHE A 275 11.85 6.65 -16.81
C PHE A 275 13.02 6.93 -15.89
N SER A 276 13.93 5.96 -15.77
CA SER A 276 15.15 6.06 -14.96
C SER A 276 16.31 5.53 -15.80
N PRO A 277 17.54 6.07 -15.64
CA PRO A 277 18.72 5.55 -16.32
C PRO A 277 19.11 4.16 -15.83
N ASP A 278 18.95 3.93 -14.52
CA ASP A 278 19.44 2.72 -13.81
C ASP A 278 18.33 1.71 -13.52
N LYS A 279 17.06 2.11 -13.68
CA LYS A 279 15.90 1.22 -13.53
C LYS A 279 15.18 1.03 -14.85
N ASP A 280 14.61 -0.15 -15.03
CA ASP A 280 13.64 -0.38 -16.09
C ASP A 280 12.50 0.64 -16.02
N MET A 281 11.92 0.93 -17.18
CA MET A 281 10.78 1.83 -17.26
C MET A 281 9.61 1.26 -16.45
N SER A 282 8.96 2.10 -15.64
CA SER A 282 7.83 1.68 -14.79
C SER A 282 6.57 2.52 -14.98
N ILE A 283 5.42 1.92 -14.67
CA ILE A 283 4.14 2.62 -14.53
C ILE A 283 3.97 2.98 -13.07
N VAL A 284 3.63 4.22 -12.78
CA VAL A 284 3.67 4.76 -11.42
C VAL A 284 2.29 5.27 -11.00
N GLU A 285 1.76 4.71 -9.93
CA GLU A 285 0.43 5.07 -9.40
C GLU A 285 0.49 6.26 -8.45
N ASP A 286 1.64 6.47 -7.78
CA ASP A 286 1.84 7.51 -6.77
C ASP A 286 2.76 8.64 -7.27
N LYS A 287 2.31 9.88 -7.09
CA LYS A 287 3.08 11.08 -7.45
C LYS A 287 4.36 11.22 -6.63
N TYR A 288 4.38 10.80 -5.36
CA TYR A 288 5.60 10.90 -4.55
C TYR A 288 6.68 9.92 -5.05
N ALA A 289 6.31 8.68 -5.36
CA ALA A 289 7.19 7.69 -5.98
C ALA A 289 7.75 8.18 -7.33
N LEU A 290 6.90 8.80 -8.15
CA LEU A 290 7.32 9.40 -9.43
C LEU A 290 8.45 10.42 -9.22
N LYS A 291 8.24 11.35 -8.27
CA LYS A 291 9.20 12.42 -7.96
C LYS A 291 10.50 11.95 -7.32
N LYS A 292 10.45 10.85 -6.56
CA LYS A 292 11.58 10.32 -5.79
C LYS A 292 12.50 9.41 -6.61
N TYR A 293 11.93 8.59 -7.50
CA TYR A 293 12.67 7.49 -8.14
C TYR A 293 12.95 7.68 -9.63
N PHE A 294 12.32 8.65 -10.29
CA PHE A 294 12.44 8.83 -11.73
C PHE A 294 12.95 10.25 -12.04
N ASN A 295 13.89 10.33 -12.98
CA ASN A 295 14.44 11.59 -13.45
C ASN A 295 13.66 12.14 -14.66
N ARG A 296 12.85 11.32 -15.31
CA ARG A 296 11.94 11.71 -16.37
C ARG A 296 10.60 11.04 -16.17
N SER A 297 9.52 11.78 -16.40
CA SER A 297 8.18 11.21 -16.35
C SER A 297 7.22 11.83 -17.35
N VAL A 298 6.23 11.05 -17.77
CA VAL A 298 5.11 11.52 -18.59
C VAL A 298 3.83 11.22 -17.83
N ARG A 299 2.99 12.24 -17.60
CA ARG A 299 1.65 12.10 -17.06
C ARG A 299 0.63 12.38 -18.15
N VAL A 300 -0.23 11.40 -18.40
CA VAL A 300 -1.44 11.58 -19.22
C VAL A 300 -2.59 11.74 -18.25
N SER A 301 -3.24 12.91 -18.28
CA SER A 301 -4.31 13.25 -17.35
C SER A 301 -5.53 12.35 -17.55
N LYS A 302 -6.30 12.17 -16.47
CA LYS A 302 -7.62 11.53 -16.54
C LYS A 302 -8.54 12.23 -17.54
N GLU A 303 -8.43 13.55 -17.70
CA GLU A 303 -9.20 14.29 -18.71
C GLU A 303 -8.84 13.82 -20.13
N ALA A 304 -7.54 13.75 -20.46
CA ALA A 304 -7.06 13.26 -21.74
C ALA A 304 -7.51 11.81 -22.00
N TYR A 305 -7.43 10.96 -20.98
CA TYR A 305 -7.89 9.56 -21.02
C TYR A 305 -9.37 9.47 -21.38
N VAL A 306 -10.23 10.19 -20.66
CA VAL A 306 -11.69 10.18 -20.88
C VAL A 306 -12.03 10.76 -22.24
N MET A 307 -11.36 11.85 -22.65
CA MET A 307 -11.60 12.47 -23.95
C MET A 307 -11.23 11.53 -25.10
N ALA A 308 -10.12 10.80 -24.97
CA ALA A 308 -9.72 9.79 -25.96
C ALA A 308 -10.76 8.67 -26.06
N LEU A 309 -11.19 8.09 -24.93
CA LEU A 309 -12.25 7.07 -24.91
C LEU A 309 -13.55 7.54 -25.58
N ASN A 310 -13.97 8.79 -25.31
CA ASN A 310 -15.16 9.38 -25.91
C ASN A 310 -15.04 9.57 -27.43
N LYS A 311 -13.80 9.61 -27.95
CA LYS A 311 -13.47 9.70 -29.38
C LYS A 311 -12.97 8.38 -29.96
N SER A 312 -13.32 7.25 -29.32
CA SER A 312 -12.96 5.89 -29.75
C SER A 312 -11.46 5.56 -29.68
N GLY A 313 -10.67 6.36 -28.96
CA GLY A 313 -9.28 6.01 -28.64
C GLY A 313 -9.23 4.81 -27.72
N THR A 314 -8.30 3.89 -27.99
CA THR A 314 -8.21 2.59 -27.30
C THR A 314 -6.89 2.40 -26.54
N PHE A 315 -5.92 3.30 -26.73
CA PHE A 315 -4.61 3.18 -26.11
C PHE A 315 -3.95 4.53 -25.89
N VAL A 316 -2.89 4.52 -25.08
CA VAL A 316 -1.89 5.56 -24.94
C VAL A 316 -0.52 4.93 -25.11
N GLY A 317 0.26 5.47 -26.03
CA GLY A 317 1.65 5.09 -26.25
C GLY A 317 2.59 6.26 -25.98
N VAL A 318 3.72 5.97 -25.35
CA VAL A 318 4.79 6.94 -25.11
C VAL A 318 6.11 6.31 -25.52
N LEU A 319 6.79 6.88 -26.51
CA LEU A 319 8.10 6.44 -26.97
C LEU A 319 9.16 7.51 -26.70
N VAL A 320 10.36 7.10 -26.32
CA VAL A 320 11.52 7.96 -26.17
C VAL A 320 12.51 7.62 -27.27
N PHE A 321 12.79 8.61 -28.11
CA PHE A 321 13.68 8.52 -29.26
C PHE A 321 15.02 9.19 -28.92
N PRO A 322 16.08 8.41 -28.64
CA PRO A 322 17.41 8.97 -28.45
C PRO A 322 18.07 9.30 -29.79
N SER A 323 18.89 10.34 -29.83
CA SER A 323 19.75 10.66 -30.98
C SER A 323 19.00 10.82 -32.31
N MET A 324 17.89 11.55 -32.27
CA MET A 324 17.18 11.91 -33.51
C MET A 324 18.04 12.83 -34.40
N SER A 325 17.84 12.72 -35.72
CA SER A 325 18.42 13.62 -36.69
C SER A 325 18.08 15.08 -36.35
N GLN A 326 19.04 15.98 -36.53
CA GLN A 326 18.82 17.41 -36.29
C GLN A 326 17.68 17.95 -37.15
N ASP A 327 16.93 18.90 -36.59
CA ASP A 327 15.95 19.68 -37.34
C ASP A 327 16.67 20.62 -38.33
N GLU A 328 15.89 21.27 -39.20
CA GLU A 328 16.42 22.21 -40.20
C GLU A 328 17.24 23.35 -39.57
N LYS A 329 16.93 23.70 -38.32
CA LYS A 329 17.59 24.78 -37.56
C LYS A 329 18.81 24.30 -36.77
N LYS A 330 19.13 23.01 -36.79
CA LYS A 330 20.18 22.37 -36.00
C LYS A 330 20.06 22.69 -34.50
N SER A 331 18.83 22.72 -34.02
CA SER A 331 18.47 22.98 -32.63
C SER A 331 19.10 21.95 -31.70
N LEU A 332 19.50 22.39 -30.51
CA LEU A 332 19.92 21.50 -29.43
C LEU A 332 18.68 20.91 -28.77
N VAL A 333 18.63 19.58 -28.68
CA VAL A 333 17.54 18.85 -28.04
C VAL A 333 17.96 18.50 -26.61
N LEU A 334 17.05 18.72 -25.65
CA LEU A 334 17.30 18.38 -24.25
C LEU A 334 17.66 16.91 -24.11
N ASN A 335 18.81 16.62 -23.48
CA ASN A 335 19.38 15.28 -23.36
C ASN A 335 19.59 14.52 -24.69
N GLY A 336 19.46 15.18 -25.84
CA GLY A 336 19.50 14.52 -27.15
C GLY A 336 18.33 13.56 -27.39
N GLU A 337 17.20 13.74 -26.71
CA GLU A 337 16.05 12.83 -26.74
C GLU A 337 14.75 13.56 -27.11
N VAL A 338 13.91 12.88 -27.89
CA VAL A 338 12.55 13.34 -28.22
C VAL A 338 11.54 12.37 -27.63
N VAL A 339 10.47 12.89 -27.05
CA VAL A 339 9.36 12.08 -26.50
C VAL A 339 8.18 12.17 -27.46
N GLY A 340 7.78 11.03 -28.02
CA GLY A 340 6.55 10.89 -28.78
C GLY A 340 5.42 10.39 -27.88
N ILE A 341 4.24 10.99 -28.00
CA ILE A 341 3.03 10.62 -27.24
C ILE A 341 1.88 10.47 -28.23
N GLU A 342 1.20 9.33 -28.19
CA GLU A 342 0.00 9.06 -28.98
C GLU A 342 -1.11 8.53 -28.08
N ILE A 343 -2.34 9.04 -28.26
CA ILE A 343 -3.48 8.76 -27.37
C ILE A 343 -4.67 8.22 -28.17
N GLY A 344 -4.39 7.42 -29.21
CA GLY A 344 -5.36 6.65 -30.00
C GLY A 344 -6.52 7.41 -30.68
N ALA A 345 -6.62 8.72 -30.47
CA ALA A 345 -7.68 9.60 -30.94
C ALA A 345 -7.22 11.06 -30.85
N HIS A 346 -7.80 11.91 -31.69
CA HIS A 346 -7.52 13.34 -31.68
C HIS A 346 -8.18 14.04 -30.48
N ILE A 347 -7.38 14.45 -29.49
CA ILE A 347 -7.83 15.22 -28.32
C ILE A 347 -7.29 16.66 -28.39
N ALA A 348 -8.01 17.61 -27.80
CA ALA A 348 -7.64 19.02 -27.81
C ALA A 348 -8.32 19.76 -26.64
N ASN A 349 -7.85 20.98 -26.33
CA ASN A 349 -8.45 21.86 -25.32
C ASN A 349 -8.53 21.26 -23.91
N LEU A 350 -7.49 20.54 -23.49
CA LEU A 350 -7.41 19.98 -22.14
C LEU A 350 -7.26 21.09 -21.10
N THR A 351 -8.05 21.03 -20.03
CA THR A 351 -7.84 21.89 -18.86
C THR A 351 -6.77 21.33 -17.93
N ASP A 352 -6.74 19.99 -17.78
CA ASP A 352 -5.67 19.24 -17.13
C ASP A 352 -4.72 18.66 -18.19
N THR A 353 -3.53 19.24 -18.27
CA THR A 353 -2.56 18.99 -19.35
C THR A 353 -1.92 17.61 -19.31
N ILE A 354 -1.34 17.21 -20.43
CA ILE A 354 -0.34 16.13 -20.48
C ILE A 354 0.99 16.75 -20.07
N ASP A 355 1.64 16.18 -19.06
CA ASP A 355 2.86 16.74 -18.50
C ASP A 355 4.06 15.87 -18.84
N ILE A 356 5.13 16.50 -19.31
CA ILE A 356 6.45 15.87 -19.45
C ILE A 356 7.37 16.57 -18.47
N GLU A 357 7.91 15.80 -17.52
CA GLU A 357 8.78 16.33 -16.48
C GLU A 357 10.18 15.74 -16.62
N TYR A 358 11.19 16.62 -16.54
CA TYR A 358 12.60 16.25 -16.41
C TYR A 358 13.15 16.82 -15.10
N ARG A 359 13.91 16.01 -14.37
CA ARG A 359 14.53 16.33 -13.08
C ARG A 359 16.03 16.17 -13.18
N ASN A 360 16.75 16.91 -12.33
CA ASN A 360 18.21 16.90 -12.26
C ASN A 360 18.88 17.17 -13.62
N VAL A 361 18.29 18.07 -14.39
CA VAL A 361 18.82 18.50 -15.68
C VAL A 361 19.91 19.54 -15.44
N ASP A 362 21.09 19.33 -16.03
CA ASP A 362 22.14 20.33 -16.06
C ASP A 362 21.68 21.52 -16.91
N LYS A 363 21.36 22.61 -16.22
CA LYS A 363 21.01 23.86 -16.88
C LYS A 363 22.29 24.52 -17.37
N VAL A 364 22.65 24.26 -18.63
CA VAL A 364 23.50 25.21 -19.37
C VAL A 364 22.74 26.54 -19.44
N ARG A 365 23.42 27.69 -19.46
CA ARG A 365 22.84 29.05 -19.39
C ARG A 365 21.96 29.45 -20.60
N GLU A 366 21.28 28.50 -21.19
CA GLU A 366 20.41 28.65 -22.36
C GLU A 366 18.94 28.61 -21.94
N LYS A 367 18.09 29.32 -22.69
CA LYS A 367 16.65 29.30 -22.48
C LYS A 367 16.08 27.97 -22.97
N LEU A 368 15.34 27.29 -22.13
CA LEU A 368 14.62 26.08 -22.50
C LEU A 368 13.30 26.47 -23.18
N TYR A 369 13.00 25.87 -24.34
CA TYR A 369 11.74 26.05 -25.05
C TYR A 369 11.04 24.69 -25.17
N HIS A 370 9.73 24.65 -24.93
CA HIS A 370 8.91 23.50 -25.26
C HIS A 370 8.41 23.67 -26.70
N VAL A 371 8.70 22.68 -27.55
CA VAL A 371 8.26 22.64 -28.95
C VAL A 371 7.39 21.40 -29.14
N THR A 372 6.17 21.62 -29.61
CA THR A 372 5.22 20.56 -29.95
C THR A 372 5.13 20.43 -31.47
N GLY A 373 5.34 19.24 -32.01
CA GLY A 373 5.02 18.90 -33.40
C GLY A 373 3.81 17.99 -33.44
N THR A 374 2.84 18.31 -34.28
CA THR A 374 1.70 17.42 -34.58
C THR A 374 1.90 16.82 -35.97
N TYR A 375 1.98 15.49 -36.05
CA TYR A 375 1.93 14.77 -37.30
C TYR A 375 0.50 14.33 -37.54
N PHE A 376 -0.18 14.98 -38.49
CA PHE A 376 -1.48 14.56 -38.98
C PHE A 376 -1.28 13.82 -40.30
N ASP A 377 -1.99 12.71 -40.47
CA ASP A 377 -2.26 12.13 -41.79
C ASP A 377 -3.55 12.74 -42.37
#